data_AF-A0A9Q9P0V8-F1
#
_entry.id   AF-A0A9Q9P0V8-F1
#
_cell.length_a   1.000
_cell.length_b   1.000
_cell.length_c   1.000
_cell.angle_alpha   90.00
_cell.angle_beta   90.00
_cell.angle_gamma   90.00
#
_symmetry.space_group_name_H-M   'P 1'
#
loop_
_entity.id
_entity.type
_entity.pdbx_description
1 polymer ?
#
loop_
_entity_poly.entity_id
_entity_poly.type
_entity_poly.pdbx_seq_one_letter_code
_entity_poly.pdbx_strand_id
1 'polypeptide(L)' 'MIFLPTKTTKSDNFKSVISKGEKIGRNTPCPCGSGVKFKKCHGANN' A
#
# COMPACT_ATOMS: atom_id res chain seq x y z
N MET A 1 -32.23 -5.71 -13.12
CA MET A 1 -32.04 -4.25 -12.91
C MET A 1 -32.30 -4.03 -11.43
N ILE A 2 -31.34 -4.12 -10.52
CA ILE A 2 -30.39 -3.06 -10.14
C ILE A 2 -29.21 -3.68 -9.37
N PHE A 3 -28.10 -3.95 -10.05
CA PHE A 3 -26.83 -4.35 -9.41
C PHE A 3 -26.18 -3.08 -8.85
N LEU A 4 -26.13 -2.91 -7.52
CA LEU A 4 -25.32 -1.85 -6.92
C LEU A 4 -23.84 -2.20 -7.13
N PRO A 5 -23.03 -1.35 -7.79
CA PRO A 5 -21.60 -1.55 -7.81
C PRO A 5 -21.09 -1.35 -6.38
N THR A 6 -20.59 -2.40 -5.75
CA THR A 6 -19.90 -2.31 -4.45
C THR A 6 -18.65 -1.47 -4.65
N LYS A 7 -18.76 -0.15 -4.44
CA LYS A 7 -17.63 0.77 -4.44
C LYS A 7 -16.67 0.34 -3.33
N THR A 8 -15.64 -0.41 -3.71
CA THR A 8 -14.46 -0.64 -2.89
C THR A 8 -13.74 0.69 -2.72
N THR A 9 -14.13 1.44 -1.69
CA THR A 9 -13.44 2.66 -1.27
C THR A 9 -12.08 2.29 -0.68
N LYS A 10 -11.09 2.08 -1.54
CA LYS A 10 -9.67 2.19 -1.14
C LYS A 10 -9.22 3.61 -1.38
N SER A 11 -9.70 4.52 -0.52
CA SER A 11 -9.11 5.84 -0.37
C SER A 11 -7.92 5.72 0.55
N ASP A 12 -6.83 5.16 0.04
CA ASP A 12 -5.61 5.14 0.82
C ASP A 12 -4.76 6.36 0.46
N ASN A 13 -4.93 7.42 1.26
CA ASN A 13 -4.01 8.54 1.31
C ASN A 13 -2.67 8.07 1.92
N PHE A 14 -1.93 7.21 1.21
CA PHE A 14 -0.62 6.70 1.65
C PHE A 14 0.49 7.66 1.26
N LYS A 15 0.42 8.91 1.72
CA LYS A 15 1.63 9.73 1.81
C LYS A 15 2.25 9.46 3.17
N SER A 16 2.85 8.28 3.33
CA SER A 16 3.70 8.04 4.49
C SER A 16 4.89 8.98 4.36
N VAL A 17 4.86 10.05 5.14
CA VAL A 17 6.04 10.86 5.44
C VAL A 17 6.99 9.92 6.16
N ILE A 18 7.76 9.14 5.40
CA ILE A 18 8.77 8.25 5.97
C ILE A 18 9.86 9.17 6.49
N SER A 19 9.77 9.51 7.78
CA SER A 19 10.90 10.03 8.53
C SER A 19 12.08 9.10 8.30
N LYS A 20 13.24 9.65 7.94
CA LYS A 20 14.47 8.92 7.55
C LYS A 20 14.97 7.86 8.55
N GLY A 21 14.31 7.67 9.69
CA GLY A 21 14.63 6.67 10.72
C GLY A 21 13.55 5.61 10.99
N GLU A 22 12.37 5.67 10.38
CA GLU A 22 11.28 4.72 10.68
C GLU A 22 11.30 3.54 9.70
N LYS A 23 11.56 2.33 10.22
CA LYS A 23 11.68 1.11 9.41
C LYS A 23 10.29 0.73 8.86
N ILE A 24 10.12 0.84 7.55
CA ILE A 24 8.89 0.38 6.90
C ILE A 24 8.70 -1.14 7.11
N GLY A 25 7.54 -1.52 7.65
CA GLY A 25 7.23 -2.92 7.91
C GLY A 25 7.10 -3.71 6.61
N ARG A 26 7.72 -4.90 6.53
CA ARG A 26 7.68 -5.79 5.34
C ARG A 26 6.25 -6.09 4.84
N ASN A 27 5.25 -6.14 5.73
CA ASN A 27 3.86 -6.45 5.39
C ASN A 27 2.99 -5.23 5.03
N THR A 28 3.48 -4.00 5.16
CA THR A 28 2.71 -2.79 4.83
C THR A 28 2.52 -2.65 3.32
N PRO A 29 1.50 -1.92 2.84
CA PRO A 29 1.41 -1.56 1.43
C PRO A 29 2.67 -0.82 0.97
N CYS A 30 3.09 -1.06 -0.29
CA CYS A 30 4.25 -0.40 -0.87
C CYS A 30 3.96 1.10 -1.05
N PRO A 31 4.84 2.00 -0.56
CA PRO A 31 4.68 3.44 -0.77
C PRO A 31 4.84 3.85 -2.25
N CYS A 32 5.26 2.92 -3.11
CA CYS A 32 5.39 3.10 -4.55
C CYS A 32 4.05 3.07 -5.32
N GLY A 33 2.91 2.87 -4.65
CA GLY A 33 1.58 2.90 -5.28
C GLY A 33 1.24 1.66 -6.12
N SER A 34 2.05 0.61 -6.08
CA SER A 34 1.84 -0.63 -6.84
C SER A 34 0.71 -1.52 -6.30
N GLY A 35 0.08 -1.15 -5.18
CA GLY A 35 -0.99 -1.93 -4.55
C GLY A 35 -0.54 -3.25 -3.92
N VAL A 36 0.74 -3.59 -3.99
CA VAL A 36 1.33 -4.79 -3.37
C VAL A 36 2.03 -4.45 -2.05
N LYS A 37 2.29 -5.47 -1.22
CA LYS A 37 3.02 -5.29 0.05
C LYS A 37 4.49 -4.93 -0.19
N PHE A 38 5.11 -4.17 0.71
CA PHE A 38 6.52 -3.75 0.63
C PHE A 38 7.46 -4.93 0.38
N LYS A 39 7.32 -6.05 1.11
CA LYS A 39 8.11 -7.28 0.90
C LYS A 39 7.97 -7.95 -0.46
N LYS A 40 6.92 -7.62 -1.23
CA LYS A 40 6.66 -8.13 -2.59
C LYS A 40 7.06 -7.12 -3.67
N CYS A 41 7.66 -5.99 -3.29
CA CYS A 41 8.06 -4.93 -4.18
C CYS A 41 9.45 -4.42 -3.76
N HIS A 42 9.56 -3.23 -3.19
CA HIS A 42 10.85 -2.61 -2.82
C HIS A 42 11.59 -3.35 -1.67
N GLY A 43 10.89 -4.20 -0.92
CA GLY A 43 11.45 -5.07 0.11
C GLY A 43 11.62 -6.53 -0.32
N ALA A 44 11.57 -6.84 -1.62
CA ALA A 44 11.66 -8.20 -2.16
C ALA A 44 13.09 -8.71 -2.35
N ASN A 45 14.12 -7.92 -2.01
CA ASN A 45 15.53 -8.24 -2.29
C ASN A 45 16.19 -9.28 -1.34
N ASN A 46 15.42 -9.99 -0.51
CA ASN A 46 15.80 -11.25 0.15
C ASN A 46 14.59 -11.91 0.83
#